data_AF-A0A126PC03-F1
#
_entry.id   AF-A0A126PC03-F1
#
_cell.length_a   1.000
_cell.length_b   1.000
_cell.length_c   1.000
_cell.angle_alpha   90.00
_cell.angle_beta   90.00
_cell.angle_gamma   90.00
#
_symmetry.space_group_name_H-M   'P 1'
#
loop_
_entity.id
_entity.type
_entity.pdbx_description
1 polymer ?
#
loop_
_entity_poly.entity_id
_entity_poly.type
_entity_poly.pdbx_seq_one_letter_code
_entity_poly.pdbx_strand_id
1 'polypeptide(L)'
;MPLAFFYLSVIILLTFAEQAKERSKFLYMLAGIMGGLAAWTKNEGLLFVIAAVLSRLVIAYKGDWKMGSKSIGYFVMGLAPILLVLLYFKVHFTPANDLVSGQNLSTFHKLASPSRYYLVIRRFILTGLSFGGWIESPAILLITYALMFGTYSVQEKSTIANSLVIAITLLGYFFVYIVTPVDLTWHLDTSLNRLLLQLYPSMLFSYFMVVASPTHILQPKKKEKLVLHCKD
;
A
#
# COMPACT_ATOMS: atom_id res chain seq x y z
N MET A 1 8.57 -12.42 6.03
CA MET A 1 7.58 -12.21 7.09
C MET A 1 7.67 -10.82 7.73
N PRO A 2 8.84 -10.24 8.08
CA PRO A 2 8.91 -8.90 8.69
C PRO A 2 8.35 -7.76 7.83
N LEU A 3 8.53 -7.84 6.50
CA LEU A 3 8.10 -6.77 5.59
C LEU A 3 6.59 -6.51 5.62
N ALA A 4 5.78 -7.56 5.78
CA ALA A 4 4.33 -7.43 5.84
C ALA A 4 3.89 -6.64 7.08
N PHE A 5 4.57 -6.89 8.20
CA PHE A 5 4.37 -6.14 9.44
C PHE A 5 4.75 -4.66 9.27
N PHE A 6 5.87 -4.37 8.61
CA PHE A 6 6.27 -2.97 8.39
C PHE A 6 5.30 -2.24 7.45
N TYR A 7 4.84 -2.87 6.37
CA TYR A 7 3.84 -2.28 5.46
C TYR A 7 2.52 -1.99 6.15
N LEU A 8 2.02 -2.95 6.92
CA LEU A 8 0.81 -2.77 7.71
C LEU A 8 0.98 -1.66 8.74
N SER A 9 2.11 -1.66 9.46
CA SER A 9 2.41 -0.66 10.49
C SER A 9 2.43 0.75 9.91
N VAL A 10 3.06 0.97 8.75
CA VAL A 10 3.06 2.27 8.05
C VAL A 10 1.62 2.71 7.75
N ILE A 11 0.80 1.84 7.16
CA ILE A 11 -0.58 2.19 6.81
C ILE A 11 -1.42 2.54 8.04
N ILE A 12 -1.37 1.71 9.09
CA ILE A 12 -2.13 1.94 10.33
C ILE A 12 -1.69 3.25 11.00
N LEU A 13 -0.37 3.46 11.14
CA LEU A 13 0.16 4.65 11.82
C LEU A 13 -0.19 5.92 11.05
N LEU A 14 -0.12 5.91 9.71
CA LEU A 14 -0.54 7.05 8.90
C LEU A 14 -2.04 7.32 9.03
N THR A 15 -2.87 6.26 8.99
CA THR A 15 -4.32 6.38 9.21
C THR A 15 -4.66 6.98 10.57
N PHE A 16 -3.97 6.59 11.63
CA PHE A 16 -4.18 7.17 12.96
C PHE A 16 -3.58 8.58 13.09
N ALA A 17 -2.45 8.86 12.44
CA ALA A 17 -1.84 10.18 12.44
C ALA A 17 -2.75 11.24 11.79
N GLU A 18 -3.48 10.85 10.75
CA GLU A 18 -4.45 11.70 10.04
C GLU A 18 -5.70 12.03 10.89
N GLN A 19 -6.00 11.20 11.91
CA GLN A 19 -7.13 11.41 12.83
C GLN A 19 -6.73 12.17 14.10
N ALA A 20 -5.50 11.99 14.57
CA ALA A 20 -5.04 12.54 15.84
C ALA A 20 -4.79 14.05 15.77
N LYS A 21 -5.53 14.86 16.55
CA LYS A 21 -5.28 16.32 16.65
C LYS A 21 -3.96 16.66 17.36
N GLU A 22 -3.60 15.96 18.44
CA GLU A 22 -2.45 16.31 19.29
C GLU A 22 -1.20 15.43 19.06
N ARG A 23 -1.37 14.15 18.68
CA ARG A 23 -0.25 13.17 18.55
C ARG A 23 0.19 12.89 17.11
N SER A 24 -0.31 13.64 16.12
CA SER A 24 -0.05 13.38 14.70
C SER A 24 1.43 13.30 14.35
N LYS A 25 2.26 14.22 14.87
CA LYS A 25 3.70 14.30 14.55
C LYS A 25 4.47 13.03 14.87
N PHE A 26 4.30 12.51 16.09
CA PHE A 26 4.98 11.30 16.54
C PHE A 26 4.56 10.08 15.72
N LEU A 27 3.28 9.96 15.39
CA LEU A 27 2.76 8.86 14.57
C LEU A 27 3.30 8.91 13.14
N TYR A 28 3.42 10.10 12.53
CA TYR A 28 4.08 10.26 11.23
C TYR A 28 5.55 9.86 11.28
N MET A 29 6.29 10.30 12.30
CA MET A 29 7.70 9.91 12.46
C MET A 29 7.86 8.40 12.66
N LEU A 30 7.03 7.78 13.49
CA LEU A 30 7.06 6.34 13.72
C LEU A 30 6.71 5.57 12.44
N ALA A 31 5.73 6.05 11.66
CA ALA A 31 5.45 5.49 10.34
C ALA A 31 6.67 5.61 9.42
N GLY A 32 7.39 6.74 9.46
CA GLY A 32 8.65 6.95 8.74
C GLY A 32 9.71 5.93 9.11
N ILE A 33 9.90 5.67 10.41
CA ILE A 33 10.84 4.66 10.93
C ILE A 33 10.45 3.27 10.40
N MET A 34 9.18 2.88 10.50
CA MET A 34 8.70 1.59 9.99
C MET A 34 8.90 1.47 8.47
N GLY A 35 8.68 2.55 7.73
CA GLY A 35 8.98 2.63 6.29
C GLY A 35 10.47 2.46 6.00
N GLY A 36 11.34 3.09 6.80
CA GLY A 36 12.79 2.94 6.68
C GLY A 36 13.25 1.50 6.93
N LEU A 37 12.72 0.85 7.97
CA LEU A 37 12.99 -0.56 8.25
C LEU A 37 12.49 -1.48 7.13
N ALA A 38 11.35 -1.14 6.51
CA ALA A 38 10.87 -1.84 5.33
C ALA A 38 11.85 -1.72 4.15
N ALA A 39 12.32 -0.51 3.86
CA ALA A 39 13.29 -0.23 2.80
C ALA A 39 14.65 -0.90 3.05
N TRP A 40 15.08 -0.99 4.32
CA TRP A 40 16.27 -1.73 4.73
C TRP A 40 16.16 -3.23 4.53
N THR A 41 14.97 -3.80 4.81
CA THR A 41 14.76 -5.25 4.74
C THR A 41 14.79 -5.76 3.31
N LYS A 42 14.18 -5.01 2.36
CA LYS A 42 14.01 -5.41 0.97
C LYS A 42 13.89 -4.21 0.03
N ASN A 43 14.36 -4.36 -1.21
CA ASN A 43 14.27 -3.32 -2.23
C ASN A 43 12.82 -2.95 -2.56
N GLU A 44 11.90 -3.90 -2.48
CA GLU A 44 10.46 -3.69 -2.62
C GLU A 44 9.91 -2.71 -1.57
N GLY A 45 10.55 -2.65 -0.39
CA GLY A 45 10.17 -1.73 0.68
C GLY A 45 10.40 -0.27 0.32
N LEU A 46 11.41 0.03 -0.51
CA LEU A 46 11.62 1.39 -1.01
C LEU A 46 10.50 1.82 -1.95
N LEU A 47 10.05 0.92 -2.84
CA LEU A 47 8.90 1.19 -3.71
C LEU A 47 7.64 1.48 -2.90
N PHE A 48 7.38 0.71 -1.85
CA PHE A 48 6.24 0.95 -0.95
C PHE A 48 6.34 2.31 -0.23
N VAL A 49 7.51 2.70 0.26
CA VAL A 49 7.71 4.02 0.89
C VAL A 49 7.47 5.16 -0.11
N ILE A 50 7.96 5.03 -1.34
CA ILE A 50 7.69 6.01 -2.40
C ILE A 50 6.18 6.08 -2.68
N ALA A 51 5.51 4.93 -2.78
CA ALA A 51 4.05 4.87 -2.94
C ALA A 51 3.31 5.56 -1.78
N ALA A 52 3.75 5.37 -0.53
CA ALA A 52 3.23 6.05 0.64
C ALA A 52 3.34 7.56 0.52
N VAL A 53 4.52 8.09 0.20
CA VAL A 53 4.75 9.53 0.03
C VAL A 53 3.90 10.09 -1.13
N LEU A 54 3.93 9.46 -2.30
CA LEU A 54 3.18 9.91 -3.49
C LEU A 54 1.68 9.93 -3.23
N SER A 55 1.12 8.89 -2.61
CA SER A 55 -0.31 8.85 -2.28
C SER A 55 -0.72 10.03 -1.38
N ARG A 56 0.11 10.37 -0.38
CA ARG A 56 -0.16 11.49 0.54
C ARG A 56 0.02 12.84 -0.15
N LEU A 57 0.98 12.97 -1.06
CA LEU A 57 1.14 14.19 -1.88
C LEU A 57 -0.10 14.43 -2.73
N VAL A 58 -0.69 13.39 -3.35
CA VAL A 58 -1.93 13.51 -4.13
C VAL A 58 -3.09 14.01 -3.25
N ILE A 59 -3.23 13.46 -2.04
CA ILE A 59 -4.27 13.91 -1.10
C ILE A 59 -4.03 15.34 -0.59
N ALA A 60 -2.77 15.69 -0.29
CA ALA A 60 -2.39 17.03 0.15
C ALA A 60 -2.65 18.08 -0.94
N TYR A 61 -2.33 17.76 -2.20
CA TYR A 61 -2.56 18.65 -3.34
C TYR A 61 -4.04 18.91 -3.59
N LYS A 62 -4.89 17.89 -3.43
CA LYS A 62 -6.36 18.03 -3.53
C LYS A 62 -7.01 18.67 -2.29
N GLY A 63 -6.24 18.90 -1.23
CA GLY A 63 -6.73 19.39 0.06
C GLY A 63 -5.91 20.56 0.58
N ASP A 64 -5.52 20.51 1.85
CA ASP A 64 -4.64 21.52 2.45
C ASP A 64 -3.16 21.13 2.26
N TRP A 65 -2.53 21.74 1.26
CA TRP A 65 -1.12 21.52 0.94
C TRP A 65 -0.18 21.87 2.10
N LYS A 66 -0.45 22.93 2.88
CA LYS A 66 0.43 23.35 3.96
C LYS A 66 0.44 22.33 5.09
N MET A 67 -0.74 21.84 5.46
CA MET A 67 -0.85 20.80 6.49
C MET A 67 -0.33 19.45 6.00
N GLY A 68 -0.61 19.09 4.75
CA GLY A 68 -0.16 17.83 4.15
C GLY A 68 1.35 17.75 3.98
N SER A 69 1.99 18.79 3.43
CA SER A 69 3.45 18.85 3.28
C SER A 69 4.19 18.79 4.61
N LYS A 70 3.68 19.45 5.65
CA LYS A 70 4.22 19.37 7.01
C LYS A 70 4.15 17.95 7.58
N SER A 71 3.03 17.27 7.34
CA SER A 71 2.81 15.88 7.77
C SER A 71 3.78 14.91 7.08
N ILE A 72 3.96 15.07 5.76
CA ILE A 72 4.96 14.33 4.99
C ILE A 72 6.37 14.65 5.50
N GLY A 73 6.65 15.89 5.87
CA GLY A 73 7.91 16.28 6.49
C GLY A 73 8.24 15.48 7.75
N TYR A 74 7.27 15.27 8.65
CA TYR A 74 7.47 14.43 9.84
C TYR A 74 7.70 12.96 9.49
N PHE A 75 7.01 12.43 8.48
CA PHE A 75 7.26 11.08 7.98
C PHE A 75 8.69 10.94 7.44
N VAL A 76 9.13 11.88 6.61
CA VAL A 76 10.48 11.90 6.06
C VAL A 76 11.53 12.05 7.16
N MET A 77 11.29 12.84 8.21
CA MET A 77 12.19 12.94 9.36
C MET A 77 12.40 11.59 10.07
N GLY A 78 11.34 10.80 10.24
CA GLY A 78 11.46 9.45 10.82
C GLY A 78 12.15 8.45 9.90
N LEU A 79 11.97 8.60 8.60
CA LEU A 79 12.56 7.76 7.55
C LEU A 79 14.07 8.04 7.34
N ALA A 80 14.47 9.30 7.46
CA ALA A 80 15.81 9.80 7.15
C ALA A 80 16.96 9.03 7.80
N PRO A 81 17.00 8.77 9.12
CA PRO A 81 18.16 8.10 9.74
C PRO A 81 18.43 6.72 9.13
N ILE A 82 17.39 5.96 8.83
CA ILE A 82 17.54 4.60 8.27
C ILE A 82 17.93 4.67 6.79
N LEU A 83 17.35 5.61 6.02
CA LEU A 83 17.73 5.79 4.62
C LEU A 83 19.18 6.27 4.48
N LEU A 84 19.68 7.12 5.37
CA LEU A 84 21.08 7.55 5.32
C LEU A 84 22.03 6.37 5.52
N VAL A 85 21.74 5.48 6.47
CA VAL A 85 22.53 4.26 6.67
C VAL A 85 22.42 3.34 5.45
N LEU A 86 21.23 3.21 4.85
CA LEU A 86 21.00 2.43 3.64
C LEU A 86 21.79 2.97 2.44
N LEU A 87 21.77 4.28 2.24
CA LEU A 87 22.50 4.94 1.16
C LEU A 87 24.01 4.79 1.37
N TYR A 88 24.49 5.01 2.60
CA TYR A 88 25.89 4.79 2.94
C TYR A 88 26.33 3.35 2.63
N PHE A 89 25.53 2.37 3.04
CA PHE A 89 25.79 0.96 2.75
C PHE A 89 25.81 0.66 1.25
N LYS A 90 24.82 1.16 0.50
CA LYS A 90 24.73 0.93 -0.95
C LYS A 90 25.87 1.55 -1.74
N VAL A 91 26.36 2.71 -1.33
CA VAL A 91 27.46 3.42 -2.00
C VAL A 91 28.81 2.74 -1.73
N HIS A 92 29.02 2.23 -0.51
CA HIS A 92 30.35 1.75 -0.11
C HIS A 92 30.53 0.22 -0.21
N PHE A 93 29.45 -0.57 -0.10
CA PHE A 93 29.58 -2.01 0.13
C PHE A 93 28.89 -2.91 -0.89
N THR A 94 28.02 -2.41 -1.78
CA THR A 94 27.24 -3.28 -2.69
C THR A 94 27.52 -3.01 -4.17
N PRO A 95 27.82 -4.03 -4.99
CA PRO A 95 27.79 -3.93 -6.44
C PRO A 95 26.40 -3.52 -6.95
N ALA A 96 26.34 -2.97 -8.17
CA ALA A 96 25.06 -2.59 -8.79
C ALA A 96 24.11 -3.80 -8.88
N ASN A 97 22.84 -3.58 -8.50
CA ASN A 97 21.80 -4.60 -8.44
C ASN A 97 21.61 -5.30 -9.81
N ASP A 98 21.53 -6.64 -9.84
CA ASP A 98 21.47 -7.44 -11.08
C ASP A 98 20.32 -7.05 -12.03
N LEU A 99 19.20 -6.59 -11.46
CA LEU A 99 18.05 -6.11 -12.23
C LEU A 99 18.28 -4.76 -12.92
N VAL A 100 19.26 -3.99 -12.46
CA VAL A 100 19.64 -2.67 -13.01
C VAL A 100 20.86 -2.82 -13.93
N SER A 101 21.83 -3.65 -13.55
CA SER A 101 23.00 -3.94 -14.39
C SER A 101 22.64 -4.77 -15.64
N GLY A 102 21.57 -5.56 -15.60
CA GLY A 102 21.05 -6.30 -16.76
C GLY A 102 20.17 -5.50 -17.74
N GLN A 103 20.01 -4.18 -17.56
CA GLN A 103 19.17 -3.35 -18.43
C GLN A 103 19.95 -2.85 -19.66
N ASN A 104 19.61 -3.39 -20.83
CA ASN A 104 20.19 -3.00 -22.13
C ASN A 104 19.12 -2.38 -23.07
N LEU A 105 19.52 -1.91 -24.26
CA LEU A 105 18.59 -1.42 -25.31
C LEU A 105 17.48 -2.44 -25.66
N SER A 106 17.75 -3.74 -25.47
CA SER A 106 16.80 -4.84 -25.60
C SER A 106 15.60 -4.75 -24.64
N THR A 107 15.67 -3.92 -23.59
CA THR A 107 14.59 -3.67 -22.63
C THR A 107 13.45 -2.89 -23.27
N PHE A 108 13.75 -1.99 -24.21
CA PHE A 108 12.71 -1.25 -24.95
C PHE A 108 11.90 -2.17 -25.86
N HIS A 109 12.53 -3.19 -26.45
CA HIS A 109 11.81 -4.22 -27.20
C HIS A 109 10.91 -5.09 -26.31
N LYS A 110 11.28 -5.29 -25.04
CA LYS A 110 10.46 -6.02 -24.05
C LYS A 110 9.21 -5.23 -23.64
N LEU A 111 9.30 -3.90 -23.58
CA LEU A 111 8.14 -3.01 -23.32
C LEU A 111 7.11 -3.04 -24.45
N ALA A 112 7.54 -3.33 -25.69
CA ALA A 112 6.66 -3.39 -26.86
C ALA A 112 5.98 -4.76 -27.08
N SER A 113 6.18 -5.74 -26.20
CA SER A 113 5.68 -7.11 -26.34
C SER A 113 4.33 -7.30 -25.63
N PRO A 114 3.18 -7.37 -26.35
CA PRO A 114 1.87 -7.50 -25.72
C PRO A 114 1.66 -8.83 -24.99
N SER A 115 2.35 -9.89 -25.42
CA SER A 115 2.28 -11.21 -24.82
C SER A 115 2.77 -11.23 -23.36
N ARG A 116 3.76 -10.39 -23.01
CA ARG A 116 4.23 -10.23 -21.63
C ARG A 116 3.16 -9.64 -20.72
N TYR A 117 2.48 -8.58 -21.18
CA TYR A 117 1.40 -7.95 -20.42
C TYR A 117 0.28 -8.93 -20.14
N TYR A 118 -0.16 -9.68 -21.16
CA TYR A 118 -1.20 -10.70 -20.99
C TYR A 118 -0.80 -11.77 -19.97
N LEU A 119 0.44 -12.28 -20.05
CA LEU A 119 0.92 -13.30 -19.11
C LEU A 119 0.97 -12.79 -17.68
N VAL A 120 1.51 -11.59 -17.45
CA VAL A 120 1.60 -11.00 -16.11
C VAL A 120 0.20 -10.73 -15.55
N ILE A 121 -0.70 -10.09 -16.30
CA ILE A 121 -2.07 -9.80 -15.86
C ILE A 121 -2.79 -11.10 -15.50
N ARG A 122 -2.73 -12.10 -16.39
CA ARG A 122 -3.37 -13.41 -16.16
C ARG A 122 -2.85 -14.05 -14.89
N ARG A 123 -1.53 -14.04 -14.65
CA ARG A 123 -0.94 -14.61 -13.44
C ARG A 123 -1.29 -13.82 -12.18
N PHE A 124 -1.30 -12.49 -12.22
CA PHE A 124 -1.77 -11.67 -11.09
C PHE A 124 -3.21 -11.99 -10.69
N ILE A 125 -4.11 -12.13 -11.67
CA ILE A 125 -5.52 -12.46 -11.42
C ILE A 125 -5.64 -13.87 -10.85
N LEU A 126 -5.04 -14.87 -11.51
CA LEU A 126 -5.14 -16.26 -11.07
C LEU A 126 -4.54 -16.45 -9.68
N THR A 127 -3.34 -15.92 -9.43
CA THR A 127 -2.68 -16.04 -8.13
C THR A 127 -3.38 -15.23 -7.03
N GLY A 128 -3.98 -14.07 -7.37
CA GLY A 128 -4.80 -13.30 -6.44
C GLY A 128 -6.10 -14.03 -6.09
N LEU A 129 -6.72 -14.71 -7.05
CA LEU A 129 -7.94 -15.49 -6.86
C LEU A 129 -7.71 -16.89 -6.28
N SER A 130 -6.51 -17.46 -6.35
CA SER A 130 -6.17 -18.76 -5.72
C SER A 130 -5.28 -18.60 -4.48
N PHE A 131 -5.24 -17.39 -3.94
CA PHE A 131 -4.29 -17.00 -2.92
C PHE A 131 -4.33 -17.92 -1.69
N GLY A 132 -3.19 -18.56 -1.38
CA GLY A 132 -3.01 -19.48 -0.26
C GLY A 132 -3.38 -20.95 -0.55
N GLY A 133 -3.86 -21.31 -1.75
CA GLY A 133 -4.19 -22.70 -2.11
C GLY A 133 -5.46 -23.25 -1.43
N TRP A 134 -6.33 -22.39 -0.91
CA TRP A 134 -7.57 -22.78 -0.24
C TRP A 134 -8.66 -23.07 -1.28
N ILE A 135 -9.49 -24.08 -1.03
CA ILE A 135 -10.59 -24.54 -1.91
C ILE A 135 -11.61 -23.41 -2.15
N GLU A 136 -11.85 -22.57 -1.15
CA GLU A 136 -12.53 -21.30 -1.29
C GLU A 136 -11.53 -20.18 -1.07
N SER A 137 -11.28 -19.38 -2.10
CA SER A 137 -10.25 -18.37 -1.98
C SER A 137 -10.72 -17.23 -1.07
N PRO A 138 -9.83 -16.71 -0.20
CA PRO A 138 -10.15 -15.56 0.64
C PRO A 138 -10.66 -14.36 -0.17
N ALA A 139 -10.23 -14.22 -1.42
CA ALA A 139 -10.71 -13.18 -2.32
C ALA A 139 -12.21 -13.28 -2.61
N ILE A 140 -12.74 -14.48 -2.87
CA ILE A 140 -14.17 -14.69 -3.12
C ILE A 140 -14.98 -14.31 -1.88
N LEU A 141 -14.54 -14.75 -0.70
CA LEU A 141 -15.20 -14.42 0.58
C LEU A 141 -15.22 -12.91 0.86
N LEU A 142 -14.12 -12.20 0.55
CA LEU A 142 -14.08 -10.74 0.69
C LEU A 142 -14.97 -10.04 -0.36
N ILE A 143 -15.05 -10.55 -1.58
CA ILE A 143 -15.95 -9.98 -2.59
C ILE A 143 -17.41 -10.17 -2.18
N THR A 144 -17.80 -11.37 -1.75
CA THR A 144 -19.17 -11.65 -1.31
C THR A 144 -19.53 -10.83 -0.07
N TYR A 145 -18.64 -10.71 0.91
CA TYR A 145 -18.85 -9.87 2.08
C TYR A 145 -19.06 -8.39 1.69
N ALA A 146 -18.26 -7.84 0.78
CA ALA A 146 -18.43 -6.46 0.31
C ALA A 146 -19.76 -6.25 -0.42
N LEU A 147 -20.22 -7.23 -1.21
CA LEU A 147 -21.51 -7.18 -1.91
C LEU A 147 -22.70 -7.23 -0.92
N MET A 148 -22.57 -7.99 0.17
CA MET A 148 -23.65 -8.14 1.16
C MET A 148 -23.79 -6.91 2.06
N PHE A 149 -22.68 -6.32 2.51
CA PHE A 149 -22.70 -5.24 3.51
C PHE A 149 -22.51 -3.84 2.90
N GLY A 150 -22.12 -3.76 1.62
CA GLY A 150 -21.89 -2.49 0.92
C GLY A 150 -20.65 -1.75 1.39
N THR A 151 -20.46 -0.54 0.87
CA THR A 151 -19.31 0.32 1.20
C THR A 151 -19.73 1.45 2.14
N TYR A 152 -18.94 1.65 3.19
CA TYR A 152 -19.08 2.77 4.11
C TYR A 152 -17.67 3.19 4.54
N SER A 153 -17.19 4.29 3.96
CA SER A 153 -15.87 4.82 4.31
C SER A 153 -16.00 5.80 5.46
N VAL A 154 -15.56 5.38 6.64
CA VAL A 154 -15.49 6.25 7.83
C VAL A 154 -14.49 7.39 7.63
N GLN A 155 -13.48 7.19 6.76
CA GLN A 155 -12.30 8.05 6.61
C GLN A 155 -11.88 8.21 5.15
N GLU A 156 -12.72 8.87 4.37
CA GLU A 156 -12.60 8.96 2.91
C GLU A 156 -11.17 9.29 2.41
N LYS A 157 -10.52 10.31 2.98
CA LYS A 157 -9.16 10.72 2.58
C LYS A 157 -8.10 9.65 2.88
N SER A 158 -8.09 9.08 4.08
CA SER A 158 -7.11 8.06 4.49
C SER A 158 -7.31 6.76 3.71
N THR A 159 -8.57 6.39 3.51
CA THR A 159 -8.98 5.23 2.71
C THR A 159 -8.52 5.35 1.25
N ILE A 160 -8.72 6.52 0.62
CA ILE A 160 -8.21 6.77 -0.74
C ILE A 160 -6.68 6.74 -0.74
N ALA A 161 -6.02 7.37 0.23
CA ALA A 161 -4.56 7.38 0.31
C ALA A 161 -3.99 5.95 0.39
N ASN A 162 -4.52 5.11 1.29
CA ASN A 162 -4.09 3.72 1.46
C ASN A 162 -4.35 2.88 0.21
N SER A 163 -5.51 3.07 -0.43
CA SER A 163 -5.83 2.40 -1.70
C SER A 163 -4.83 2.77 -2.79
N LEU A 164 -4.44 4.06 -2.87
CA LEU A 164 -3.40 4.53 -3.79
C LEU A 164 -2.02 3.93 -3.48
N VAL A 165 -1.63 3.78 -2.20
CA VAL A 165 -0.37 3.11 -1.84
C VAL A 165 -0.32 1.69 -2.38
N ILE A 166 -1.38 0.92 -2.13
CA ILE A 166 -1.49 -0.46 -2.59
C ILE A 166 -1.46 -0.52 -4.11
N ALA A 167 -2.23 0.34 -4.79
CA ALA A 167 -2.29 0.39 -6.25
C ALA A 167 -0.93 0.74 -6.88
N ILE A 168 -0.25 1.79 -6.39
CA ILE A 168 1.07 2.19 -6.89
C ILE A 168 2.10 1.08 -6.63
N THR A 169 2.05 0.42 -5.47
CA THR A 169 2.96 -0.69 -5.15
C THR A 169 2.75 -1.88 -6.09
N LEU A 170 1.49 -2.27 -6.33
CA LEU A 170 1.16 -3.34 -7.28
C LEU A 170 1.57 -2.99 -8.71
N LEU A 171 1.36 -1.73 -9.13
CA LEU A 171 1.81 -1.24 -10.43
C LEU A 171 3.34 -1.28 -10.56
N GLY A 172 4.07 -0.93 -9.50
CA GLY A 172 5.52 -1.05 -9.49
C GLY A 172 5.98 -2.50 -9.61
N TYR A 173 5.34 -3.43 -8.90
CA TYR A 173 5.62 -4.87 -9.06
C TYR A 173 5.34 -5.35 -10.48
N PHE A 174 4.20 -4.95 -11.05
CA PHE A 174 3.83 -5.25 -12.43
C PHE A 174 4.90 -4.79 -13.43
N PHE A 175 5.38 -3.55 -13.28
CA PHE A 175 6.42 -2.98 -14.13
C PHE A 175 7.75 -3.74 -14.01
N VAL A 176 8.15 -4.14 -12.80
CA VAL A 176 9.36 -4.95 -12.57
C VAL A 176 9.30 -6.29 -13.32
N TYR A 177 8.13 -6.92 -13.41
CA TYR A 177 7.98 -8.15 -14.19
C TYR A 177 8.06 -7.92 -15.70
N ILE A 178 7.57 -6.80 -16.22
CA ILE A 178 7.65 -6.50 -17.66
C ILE A 178 9.10 -6.29 -18.09
N VAL A 179 9.83 -5.51 -17.30
CA VAL A 179 11.22 -5.09 -17.57
C VAL A 179 12.24 -6.18 -17.24
N THR A 180 11.83 -7.21 -16.50
CA THR A 180 12.70 -8.29 -16.02
C THR A 180 13.60 -8.88 -17.11
N PRO A 181 14.92 -9.03 -16.84
CA PRO A 181 15.86 -9.64 -17.77
C PRO A 181 15.74 -11.17 -17.81
N VAL A 182 15.31 -11.78 -16.69
CA VAL A 182 15.19 -13.24 -16.45
C VAL A 182 13.94 -13.83 -17.15
N ASP A 183 13.82 -15.15 -17.20
CA ASP A 183 12.59 -15.81 -17.64
C ASP A 183 11.37 -15.35 -16.82
N LEU A 184 10.36 -14.87 -17.55
CA LEU A 184 9.18 -14.24 -16.95
C LEU A 184 8.33 -15.24 -16.17
N THR A 185 8.19 -16.46 -16.68
CA THR A 185 7.35 -17.49 -16.07
C THR A 185 7.97 -17.95 -14.76
N TRP A 186 9.27 -18.26 -14.77
CA TRP A 186 10.03 -18.61 -13.58
C TRP A 186 10.01 -17.48 -12.54
N HIS A 187 10.17 -16.23 -12.97
CA HIS A 187 10.14 -15.10 -12.05
C HIS A 187 8.77 -14.96 -11.39
N LEU A 188 7.67 -15.05 -12.16
CA LEU A 188 6.30 -14.99 -11.62
C LEU A 188 6.02 -16.14 -10.65
N ASP A 189 6.35 -17.38 -11.02
CA ASP A 189 6.03 -18.56 -10.22
C ASP A 189 6.77 -18.58 -8.87
N THR A 190 7.99 -18.03 -8.82
CA THR A 190 8.81 -18.04 -7.60
C THR A 190 8.55 -16.86 -6.68
N SER A 191 8.22 -15.67 -7.20
CA SER A 191 8.18 -14.44 -6.38
C SER A 191 6.79 -13.85 -6.18
N LEU A 192 5.82 -14.09 -7.07
CA LEU A 192 4.51 -13.43 -7.03
C LEU A 192 3.74 -13.72 -5.74
N ASN A 193 3.64 -15.01 -5.35
CA ASN A 193 2.99 -15.42 -4.10
C ASN A 193 3.57 -14.69 -2.89
N ARG A 194 4.91 -14.57 -2.83
CA ARG A 194 5.61 -13.91 -1.73
C ARG A 194 5.36 -12.41 -1.70
N LEU A 195 5.31 -11.73 -2.86
CA LEU A 195 5.03 -10.29 -2.94
C LEU A 195 3.60 -9.98 -2.49
N LEU A 196 2.64 -10.77 -2.93
CA LEU A 196 1.24 -10.63 -2.51
C LEU A 196 1.09 -10.90 -1.01
N LEU A 197 1.74 -11.94 -0.46
CA LEU A 197 1.75 -12.21 0.99
C LEU A 197 2.31 -11.05 1.83
N GLN A 198 3.27 -10.30 1.31
CA GLN A 198 3.81 -9.13 2.01
C GLN A 198 2.79 -7.98 2.06
N LEU A 199 2.00 -7.80 1.01
CA LEU A 199 1.04 -6.70 0.91
C LEU A 199 -0.35 -7.08 1.45
N TYR A 200 -0.63 -8.37 1.62
CA TYR A 200 -1.93 -8.89 1.99
C TYR A 200 -2.52 -8.33 3.29
N PRO A 201 -1.77 -8.23 4.42
CA PRO A 201 -2.33 -7.66 5.65
C PRO A 201 -2.74 -6.19 5.48
N SER A 202 -1.96 -5.42 4.70
CA SER A 202 -2.26 -4.04 4.35
C SER A 202 -3.50 -3.91 3.47
N MET A 203 -3.70 -4.85 2.52
CA MET A 203 -4.90 -4.91 1.70
C MET A 203 -6.13 -5.20 2.55
N LEU A 204 -6.05 -6.19 3.46
CA LEU A 204 -7.14 -6.52 4.37
C LEU A 204 -7.54 -5.34 5.25
N PHE A 205 -6.56 -4.68 5.87
CA PHE A 205 -6.84 -3.50 6.69
C PHE A 205 -7.52 -2.39 5.87
N SER A 206 -7.00 -2.09 4.68
CA SER A 206 -7.58 -1.07 3.80
C SER A 206 -8.98 -1.46 3.30
N TYR A 207 -9.22 -2.74 3.06
CA TYR A 207 -10.52 -3.29 2.70
C TYR A 207 -11.55 -3.07 3.81
N PHE A 208 -11.22 -3.40 5.06
CA PHE A 208 -12.14 -3.21 6.19
C PHE A 208 -12.35 -1.74 6.57
N MET A 209 -11.50 -0.82 6.10
CA MET A 209 -11.77 0.63 6.18
C MET A 209 -12.82 1.11 5.16
N VAL A 210 -13.02 0.36 4.06
CA VAL A 210 -13.98 0.69 2.99
C VAL A 210 -15.33 0.01 3.22
N VAL A 211 -15.31 -1.24 3.69
CA VAL A 211 -16.52 -2.06 3.79
C VAL A 211 -17.26 -1.77 5.09
N ALA A 212 -18.58 -1.68 5.02
CA ALA A 212 -19.41 -1.43 6.19
C ALA A 212 -19.32 -2.59 7.19
N SER A 213 -19.27 -2.26 8.48
CA SER A 213 -19.40 -3.25 9.54
C SER A 213 -20.88 -3.61 9.76
N PRO A 214 -21.21 -4.87 10.10
CA PRO A 214 -22.59 -5.29 10.40
C PRO A 214 -23.19 -4.48 11.54
N THR A 215 -22.35 -4.04 12.48
CA THR A 215 -22.74 -3.21 13.62
C THR A 215 -23.27 -1.84 13.21
N HIS A 216 -22.83 -1.28 12.09
CA HIS A 216 -23.35 0.02 11.60
C HIS A 216 -24.73 -0.13 10.94
N ILE A 217 -25.05 -1.29 10.37
CA ILE A 217 -26.36 -1.58 9.77
C ILE A 217 -27.38 -1.96 10.86
N LEU A 218 -26.92 -2.65 11.91
CA LEU A 218 -27.76 -3.13 13.01
C LEU A 218 -28.01 -2.08 14.11
N GLN A 219 -27.30 -0.95 14.11
CA GLN A 219 -27.61 0.14 15.02
C GLN A 219 -28.93 0.81 14.59
N PRO A 220 -29.97 0.84 15.46
CA PRO A 220 -31.18 1.59 15.15
C PRO A 220 -30.79 3.06 14.94
N LYS A 221 -31.20 3.65 13.81
CA LYS A 221 -31.05 5.08 13.54
C LYS A 221 -31.46 5.85 14.79
N LYS A 222 -30.48 6.40 15.52
CA LYS A 222 -30.73 7.24 16.68
C LYS A 222 -31.48 8.45 16.13
N LYS A 223 -32.80 8.48 16.31
CA LYS A 223 -33.65 9.62 15.94
C LYS A 223 -33.00 10.85 16.58
N GLU A 224 -32.42 11.69 15.73
CA GLU A 224 -31.94 12.99 16.15
C GLU A 224 -33.13 13.70 16.78
N LYS A 225 -32.94 14.09 18.04
CA LYS A 225 -33.91 14.81 18.85
C LYS A 225 -34.33 16.08 18.10
N LEU A 226 -35.49 16.02 17.45
CA LEU A 226 -36.37 17.17 17.21
C LEU A 226 -36.87 17.65 18.58
N VAL A 227 -35.97 18.22 19.38
CA VAL A 227 -36.31 19.13 20.47
C VAL A 227 -36.24 20.52 19.87
N LEU A 228 -37.24 20.84 19.04
CA LEU A 228 -37.69 22.22 18.89
C LEU A 228 -38.30 22.58 20.25
N HIS A 229 -37.45 23.10 21.12
CA HIS A 229 -37.89 23.78 22.32
C HIS A 229 -38.73 24.96 21.85
N CYS A 230 -40.02 24.94 22.16
CA CYS A 230 -40.88 26.12 22.16
C CYS A 230 -40.09 27.27 22.79
N LYS A 231 -39.93 28.35 22.04
CA LYS A 231 -39.82 29.67 22.63
C LYS A 231 -41.25 30.20 22.69
N ASP A 232 -41.82 30.17 23.89
CA ASP A 232 -42.74 31.21 24.34
C ASP A 232 -41.92 32.46 24.67
#